data_AF-A0A1E4TYZ5-F1
#
_entry.id   AF-A0A1E4TYZ5-F1
#
_cell.length_a   1.000
_cell.length_b   1.000
_cell.length_c   1.000
_cell.angle_alpha   90.00
_cell.angle_beta   90.00
_cell.angle_gamma   90.00
#
_symmetry.space_group_name_H-M   'P 1'
#
loop_
_entity.id
_entity.type
_entity.pdbx_description
1 polymer ?
#
loop_
_entity_poly.entity_id
_entity_poly.type
_entity_poly.pdbx_seq_one_letter_code
_entity_poly.pdbx_strand_id
1 'polypeptide(L)'
;MSVEILAEKEFHDQIVCNHIDVIGEKLGGEIVEFSDEWFASAENLIKPKPPIRDPTKFVYSGAWYDGWETRRHNEEESDFVIIKMGVSSAKIIAAEIDTTFFNGNHAPFISVEATDDLADVIYLIEYPFKYYINLLLIVVV
;
A
#
# COMPACT_ATOMS: atom_id res chain seq x y z
N MET A 1 14.81 -17.94 -6.66
CA MET A 1 13.36 -17.77 -6.47
C MET A 1 12.77 -17.44 -7.84
N SER A 2 11.87 -18.25 -8.37
CA SER A 2 11.20 -17.99 -9.65
C SER A 2 10.02 -17.06 -9.41
N VAL A 3 9.93 -15.97 -10.15
CA VAL A 3 8.75 -15.10 -10.17
C VAL A 3 7.72 -15.72 -11.11
N GLU A 4 6.53 -16.01 -10.59
CA GLU A 4 5.39 -16.43 -11.38
C GLU A 4 4.51 -15.21 -11.68
N ILE A 5 4.14 -15.04 -12.96
CA ILE A 5 3.29 -13.93 -13.39
C ILE A 5 1.90 -14.52 -13.66
N LEU A 6 0.92 -14.09 -12.88
CA LEU A 6 -0.48 -14.51 -13.01
C LEU A 6 -1.29 -13.44 -13.74
N ALA A 7 -2.32 -13.87 -14.48
CA ALA A 7 -3.33 -12.94 -14.97
C ALA A 7 -4.20 -12.44 -13.81
N GLU A 8 -4.77 -11.23 -13.92
CA GLU A 8 -5.63 -10.63 -12.89
C GLU A 8 -6.74 -11.57 -12.40
N LYS A 9 -7.43 -12.22 -13.34
CA LYS A 9 -8.49 -13.18 -13.01
C LYS A 9 -7.97 -14.38 -12.22
N GLU A 10 -6.80 -14.89 -12.60
CA GLU A 10 -6.20 -16.05 -11.91
C GLU A 10 -5.74 -15.67 -10.51
N PHE A 11 -5.14 -14.49 -10.35
CA PHE A 11 -4.80 -13.94 -9.04
C PHE A 11 -6.05 -13.75 -8.18
N HIS A 12 -7.13 -13.20 -8.76
CA HIS A 12 -8.38 -13.02 -8.04
C HIS A 12 -8.98 -14.36 -7.58
N ASP A 13 -9.08 -15.34 -8.48
CA ASP A 13 -9.69 -16.64 -8.18
C ASP A 13 -8.85 -17.48 -7.19
N GLN A 14 -7.52 -17.39 -7.26
CA GLN A 14 -6.61 -18.17 -6.42
C GLN A 14 -6.31 -17.49 -5.07
N ILE A 15 -6.10 -16.18 -5.08
CA ILE A 15 -5.66 -15.40 -3.93
C ILE A 15 -6.85 -14.67 -3.32
N VAL A 16 -7.43 -13.69 -4.02
CA VAL A 16 -8.42 -12.75 -3.45
C VAL A 16 -9.68 -13.48 -2.92
N CYS A 17 -10.23 -14.44 -3.66
CA CYS A 17 -11.43 -15.17 -3.25
C CYS A 17 -11.23 -16.11 -2.05
N ASN A 18 -10.00 -16.59 -1.85
CA ASN A 18 -9.68 -17.58 -0.81
C ASN A 18 -8.99 -16.95 0.39
N HIS A 19 -8.68 -15.65 0.32
CA HIS A 19 -7.93 -14.94 1.34
C HIS A 19 -8.60 -13.64 1.79
N ILE A 20 -8.17 -13.09 2.92
CA ILE A 20 -8.76 -11.88 3.51
C ILE A 20 -7.75 -10.74 3.54
N ASP A 21 -8.16 -9.49 3.40
CA ASP A 21 -7.25 -8.35 3.51
C ASP A 21 -7.04 -7.95 4.98
N VAL A 22 -5.85 -8.23 5.54
CA VAL A 22 -5.59 -8.05 6.98
C VAL A 22 -5.24 -6.64 7.38
N ILE A 23 -4.83 -5.80 6.42
CA ILE A 23 -4.54 -4.38 6.68
C ILE A 23 -5.71 -3.47 6.35
N GLY A 24 -6.74 -4.00 5.69
CA GLY A 24 -7.92 -3.24 5.32
C GLY A 24 -8.63 -2.61 6.52
N GLU A 25 -9.09 -1.37 6.34
CA GLU A 25 -9.83 -0.60 7.34
C GLU A 25 -11.05 -1.36 7.89
N LYS A 26 -11.70 -2.18 7.05
CA LYS A 26 -12.86 -3.00 7.45
C LYS A 26 -12.55 -4.02 8.54
N LEU A 27 -11.32 -4.49 8.61
CA LEU A 27 -10.86 -5.41 9.66
C LEU A 27 -10.21 -4.69 10.84
N GLY A 28 -10.14 -3.35 10.79
CA GLY A 28 -9.49 -2.54 11.82
C GLY A 28 -7.99 -2.36 11.58
N GLY A 29 -7.51 -2.55 10.34
CA GLY A 29 -6.15 -2.14 10.00
C GLY A 29 -6.00 -0.62 10.08
N GLU A 30 -4.80 -0.18 10.45
CA GLU A 30 -4.54 1.20 10.85
C GLU A 30 -3.15 1.63 10.36
N ILE A 31 -3.04 2.88 9.89
CA ILE A 31 -1.75 3.48 9.60
C ILE A 31 -1.11 3.94 10.93
N VAL A 32 0.03 3.34 11.27
CA VAL A 32 0.76 3.63 12.52
C VAL A 32 1.71 4.80 12.33
N GLU A 33 2.43 4.81 11.21
CA GLU A 33 3.44 5.81 10.91
C GLU A 33 3.60 5.94 9.40
N PHE A 34 4.11 7.08 8.95
CA PHE A 34 4.45 7.34 7.56
C PHE A 34 5.53 8.41 7.50
N SER A 35 6.31 8.45 6.42
CA SER A 35 7.36 9.45 6.22
C SER A 35 6.83 10.81 5.76
N ASP A 36 5.87 10.84 4.83
CA ASP A 36 5.24 12.06 4.28
C ASP A 36 3.84 11.76 3.74
N GLU A 37 2.98 12.77 3.65
CA GLU A 37 1.60 12.68 3.09
C GLU A 37 1.22 13.98 2.35
N TRP A 38 2.17 14.66 1.72
CA TRP A 38 1.94 16.03 1.25
C TRP A 38 0.83 16.19 0.20
N PHE A 39 0.71 15.26 -0.75
CA PHE A 39 -0.27 15.35 -1.83
C PHE A 39 -1.52 14.52 -1.55
N ALA A 40 -1.37 13.35 -0.94
CA ALA A 40 -2.49 12.48 -0.57
C ALA A 40 -2.14 11.58 0.62
N SER A 41 -3.13 11.26 1.46
CA SER A 41 -2.93 10.55 2.72
C SER A 41 -2.73 9.04 2.53
N ALA A 42 -1.87 8.47 3.36
CA ALA A 42 -1.64 7.04 3.56
C ALA A 42 -2.88 6.29 4.08
N GLU A 43 -3.85 6.96 4.70
CA GLU A 43 -5.11 6.29 5.06
C GLU A 43 -5.88 5.76 3.84
N ASN A 44 -5.66 6.35 2.66
CA ASN A 44 -6.33 5.91 1.43
C ASN A 44 -5.90 4.48 1.00
N LEU A 45 -4.72 4.03 1.42
CA LEU A 45 -4.14 2.72 1.09
C LEU A 45 -5.04 1.56 1.54
N ILE A 46 -5.62 1.70 2.72
CA ILE A 46 -6.37 0.63 3.41
C ILE A 46 -7.88 0.74 3.17
N LYS A 47 -8.32 1.65 2.28
CA LYS A 47 -9.75 1.83 2.00
C LYS A 47 -10.27 0.65 1.19
N PRO A 48 -11.46 0.13 1.52
CA PRO A 48 -11.98 -1.10 0.92
C PRO A 48 -12.60 -0.90 -0.47
N LYS A 49 -12.51 0.31 -1.03
CA LYS A 49 -13.11 0.66 -2.32
C LYS A 49 -11.99 0.83 -3.33
N PRO A 50 -12.21 0.46 -4.60
CA PRO A 50 -11.28 0.79 -5.66
C PRO A 50 -11.01 2.29 -5.70
N PRO A 51 -9.77 2.72 -6.02
CA PRO A 51 -9.44 4.13 -6.10
C PRO A 51 -10.32 4.83 -7.15
N ILE A 52 -10.64 6.10 -6.92
CA ILE A 52 -11.36 6.95 -7.88
C ILE A 52 -10.54 8.17 -8.29
N ARG A 53 -10.76 8.66 -9.52
CA ARG A 53 -10.18 9.93 -9.99
C ARG A 53 -11.27 10.97 -10.20
N ASP A 54 -11.09 12.13 -9.58
CA ASP A 54 -11.88 13.33 -9.83
C ASP A 54 -10.98 14.48 -10.32
N PRO A 55 -10.92 14.75 -11.64
CA PRO A 55 -10.11 15.83 -12.21
C PRO A 55 -10.52 17.24 -11.77
N THR A 56 -11.71 17.41 -11.19
CA THR A 56 -12.24 18.70 -10.75
C THR A 56 -11.95 18.98 -9.28
N LYS A 57 -11.51 17.97 -8.52
CA LYS A 57 -11.22 18.08 -7.09
C LYS A 57 -9.75 18.45 -6.87
N PHE A 58 -9.55 19.49 -6.07
CA PHE A 58 -8.23 19.99 -5.67
C PHE A 58 -8.15 20.11 -4.15
N VAL A 59 -6.96 19.84 -3.62
CA VAL A 59 -6.56 20.09 -2.24
C VAL A 59 -5.54 21.22 -2.22
N TYR A 60 -5.11 21.65 -1.03
CA TYR A 60 -4.16 22.78 -0.93
C TYR A 60 -2.83 22.50 -1.65
N SER A 61 -2.42 21.23 -1.74
CA SER A 61 -1.18 20.78 -2.37
C SER A 61 -1.31 20.52 -3.87
N GLY A 62 -2.51 20.58 -4.46
CA GLY A 62 -2.70 20.40 -5.90
C GLY A 62 -3.95 19.58 -6.26
N ALA A 63 -3.87 18.82 -7.35
CA ALA A 63 -4.95 17.91 -7.74
C ALA A 63 -5.15 16.84 -6.65
N TRP A 64 -6.39 16.51 -6.34
CA TRP A 64 -6.70 15.46 -5.39
C TRP A 64 -6.53 14.06 -6.00
N TYR A 65 -5.94 13.16 -5.23
CA TYR A 65 -5.78 11.74 -5.57
C TYR A 65 -6.37 10.85 -4.48
N ASP A 66 -6.91 9.71 -4.92
CA ASP A 66 -7.40 8.64 -4.06
C ASP A 66 -6.31 7.57 -3.94
N GLY A 67 -5.38 7.84 -3.04
CA GLY A 67 -4.21 7.01 -2.77
C GLY A 67 -3.23 7.76 -1.86
N TRP A 68 -2.00 7.27 -1.74
CA TRP A 68 -0.94 7.93 -0.99
C TRP A 68 0.05 8.61 -1.94
N GLU A 69 0.31 9.90 -1.70
CA GLU A 69 1.27 10.66 -2.49
C GLU A 69 1.94 11.74 -1.63
N THR A 70 3.18 11.97 -1.94
CA THR A 70 4.21 12.57 -1.10
C THR A 70 5.09 13.49 -1.92
N ARG A 71 5.92 14.29 -1.26
CA ARG A 71 6.74 15.29 -1.95
C ARG A 71 7.77 14.67 -2.89
N ARG A 72 7.95 15.34 -4.02
CA ARG A 72 9.10 15.07 -4.90
C ARG A 72 10.40 15.50 -4.22
N HIS A 73 11.49 14.85 -4.64
CA HIS A 73 12.84 15.09 -4.14
C HIS A 73 12.97 14.83 -2.64
N ASN A 74 12.45 13.68 -2.17
CA ASN A 74 12.79 13.20 -0.83
C ASN A 74 14.33 13.08 -0.72
N GLU A 75 14.86 13.55 0.41
CA GLU A 75 16.28 13.53 0.75
C GLU A 75 16.72 12.16 1.29
N GLU A 76 15.80 11.39 1.86
CA GLU A 76 16.03 10.02 2.32
C GLU A 76 16.16 9.03 1.15
N GLU A 77 16.26 7.73 1.43
CA GLU A 77 16.35 6.70 0.38
C GLU A 77 14.98 6.28 -0.17
N SER A 78 14.03 6.11 0.75
CA SER A 78 12.67 5.65 0.49
C SER A 78 11.70 6.40 1.40
N ASP A 79 10.43 6.29 1.06
CA ASP A 79 9.34 6.68 1.92
C ASP A 79 8.62 5.43 2.30
N PHE A 80 8.08 5.48 3.50
CA PHE A 80 7.49 4.34 4.13
C PHE A 80 6.13 4.70 4.70
N VAL A 81 5.36 3.65 4.86
CA VAL A 81 4.12 3.65 5.62
C VAL A 81 4.12 2.36 6.42
N ILE A 82 3.85 2.49 7.71
CA ILE A 82 3.74 1.37 8.64
C ILE A 82 2.26 1.13 8.86
N ILE A 83 1.82 -0.08 8.56
CA ILE A 83 0.41 -0.48 8.68
C ILE A 83 0.28 -1.60 9.69
N LYS A 84 -0.56 -1.40 10.69
CA LYS A 84 -0.95 -2.42 11.66
C LYS A 84 -2.07 -3.25 11.06
N MET A 85 -1.96 -4.58 11.19
CA MET A 85 -3.04 -5.48 10.83
C MET A 85 -4.22 -5.33 11.79
N GLY A 86 -5.44 -5.46 11.27
CA GLY A 86 -6.66 -5.50 12.07
C GLY A 86 -6.86 -6.83 12.83
N VAL A 87 -6.01 -7.82 12.57
CA VAL A 87 -6.02 -9.14 13.23
C VAL A 87 -4.78 -9.32 14.10
N SER A 88 -4.86 -10.22 15.09
CA SER A 88 -3.76 -10.45 16.04
C SER A 88 -2.49 -11.03 15.41
N SER A 89 -2.65 -11.81 14.34
CA SER A 89 -1.56 -12.47 13.62
C SER A 89 -2.08 -13.01 12.31
N ALA A 90 -1.23 -13.05 11.27
CA ALA A 90 -1.58 -13.65 9.98
C ALA A 90 -0.32 -14.15 9.26
N LYS A 91 -0.47 -15.14 8.37
CA LYS A 91 0.64 -15.64 7.54
C LYS A 91 0.60 -15.02 6.15
N ILE A 92 1.48 -14.06 5.86
CA ILE A 92 1.52 -13.33 4.57
C ILE A 92 1.74 -14.30 3.39
N ILE A 93 0.87 -14.22 2.39
CA ILE A 93 0.95 -15.03 1.15
C ILE A 93 1.03 -14.16 -0.11
N ALA A 94 0.47 -12.95 -0.08
CA ALA A 94 0.51 -12.01 -1.19
C ALA A 94 0.43 -10.57 -0.67
N ALA A 95 0.86 -9.65 -1.52
CA ALA A 95 0.62 -8.22 -1.41
C ALA A 95 0.16 -7.71 -2.78
N GLU A 96 -0.88 -6.89 -2.79
CA GLU A 96 -1.36 -6.17 -3.96
C GLU A 96 -0.92 -4.71 -3.89
N ILE A 97 -0.42 -4.23 -5.03
CA ILE A 97 0.09 -2.87 -5.20
C ILE A 97 -0.74 -2.24 -6.31
N ASP A 98 -1.57 -1.27 -5.95
CA ASP A 98 -2.39 -0.54 -6.91
C ASP A 98 -1.84 0.87 -7.18
N THR A 99 -1.33 1.09 -8.39
CA THR A 99 -0.81 2.40 -8.83
C THR A 99 -1.80 3.14 -9.73
N THR A 100 -3.07 2.75 -9.71
CA THR A 100 -4.11 3.33 -10.55
C THR A 100 -4.15 4.85 -10.40
N PHE A 101 -4.21 5.54 -11.55
CA PHE A 101 -4.16 7.00 -11.71
C PHE A 101 -2.81 7.69 -11.45
N PHE A 102 -1.79 6.99 -10.97
CA PHE A 102 -0.42 7.51 -10.82
C PHE A 102 0.41 7.31 -12.09
N ASN A 103 0.02 8.00 -13.16
CA ASN A 103 0.68 7.88 -14.47
C ASN A 103 1.89 8.82 -14.59
N GLY A 104 3.08 8.26 -14.38
CA GLY A 104 4.36 8.96 -14.44
C GLY A 104 4.92 9.41 -13.08
N ASN A 105 4.13 9.25 -12.01
CA ASN A 105 4.51 9.49 -10.61
C ASN A 105 4.23 8.29 -9.69
N HIS A 106 3.95 7.10 -10.24
CA HIS A 106 3.87 5.86 -9.45
C HIS A 106 5.23 5.48 -8.86
N ALA A 107 5.24 4.65 -7.81
CA ALA A 107 6.40 3.90 -7.35
C ALA A 107 7.07 3.17 -8.50
N PRO A 108 8.29 3.56 -8.88
CA PRO A 108 9.08 2.73 -9.77
C PRO A 108 9.55 1.45 -9.08
N PHE A 109 9.76 1.42 -7.76
CA PHE A 109 10.08 0.19 -7.03
C PHE A 109 9.49 0.16 -5.62
N ILE A 110 9.40 -1.06 -5.09
CA ILE A 110 8.61 -1.41 -3.92
C ILE A 110 9.28 -2.59 -3.21
N SER A 111 9.41 -2.49 -1.89
CA SER A 111 9.64 -3.61 -0.99
C SER A 111 8.44 -3.78 -0.05
N VAL A 112 8.26 -4.97 0.52
CA VAL A 112 7.28 -5.27 1.57
C VAL A 112 7.94 -6.14 2.63
N GLU A 113 7.97 -5.70 3.89
CA GLU A 113 8.47 -6.50 5.02
C GLU A 113 7.45 -6.56 6.15
N ALA A 114 7.55 -7.54 7.04
CA ALA A 114 6.66 -7.70 8.17
C ALA A 114 7.45 -8.03 9.43
N THR A 115 7.02 -7.51 10.58
CA THR A 115 7.48 -7.96 11.90
C THR A 115 6.32 -8.51 12.72
N ASP A 116 6.64 -9.40 13.66
CA ASP A 116 5.72 -10.01 14.62
C ASP A 116 5.80 -9.35 16.00
N ASP A 117 6.48 -8.20 16.10
CA ASP A 117 6.66 -7.50 17.35
C ASP A 117 5.29 -7.11 17.93
N LEU A 118 5.10 -7.38 19.23
CA LEU A 118 3.85 -7.14 19.98
C LEU A 118 3.46 -5.63 20.03
N ALA A 119 4.29 -4.78 19.42
CA ALA A 119 4.24 -3.33 19.41
C ALA A 119 4.31 -2.74 17.99
N ASP A 120 3.72 -3.41 17.00
CA ASP A 120 3.56 -2.94 15.61
C ASP A 120 4.76 -3.25 14.69
N VAL A 121 4.48 -3.21 13.38
CA VAL A 121 5.36 -2.81 12.26
C VAL A 121 5.38 -3.77 11.05
N ILE A 122 5.09 -3.22 9.87
CA ILE A 122 5.52 -3.69 8.55
C ILE A 122 6.64 -2.72 8.17
N TYR A 123 7.87 -3.22 8.01
CA TYR A 123 8.99 -2.40 7.54
C TYR A 123 8.96 -2.34 6.00
N LEU A 124 9.44 -1.25 5.40
CA LEU A 124 9.61 -1.12 3.96
C LEU A 124 10.95 -0.43 3.63
N ILE A 125 12.10 -1.12 3.73
CA ILE A 125 13.41 -0.68 3.21
C ILE A 125 14.32 -1.92 2.90
N GLU A 126 14.72 -2.26 1.67
CA GLU A 126 15.93 -1.70 1.01
C GLU A 126 16.21 -2.20 -0.45
N TYR A 127 16.82 -1.31 -1.27
CA TYR A 127 17.67 -1.45 -2.48
C TYR A 127 17.14 -2.00 -3.85
N PRO A 128 17.38 -1.30 -5.00
CA PRO A 128 17.55 0.14 -5.20
C PRO A 128 16.46 0.79 -6.07
N PHE A 129 16.21 2.07 -5.76
CA PHE A 129 15.50 3.15 -6.48
C PHE A 129 13.99 3.36 -6.20
N LYS A 130 13.64 4.60 -5.82
CA LYS A 130 12.42 5.41 -6.08
C LYS A 130 10.99 4.87 -5.75
N TYR A 131 10.13 5.83 -5.35
CA TYR A 131 9.11 5.81 -4.30
C TYR A 131 7.58 5.77 -4.68
N TYR A 132 6.72 5.28 -3.75
CA TYR A 132 5.25 5.49 -3.44
C TYR A 132 4.10 4.64 -4.06
N ILE A 133 3.21 4.08 -3.21
CA ILE A 133 2.34 2.92 -3.53
C ILE A 133 0.97 2.99 -2.81
N ASN A 134 -0.13 2.46 -3.41
CA ASN A 134 -1.24 1.84 -2.64
C ASN A 134 -0.93 0.40 -2.24
N LEU A 135 -0.86 0.09 -0.94
CA LEU A 135 -0.61 -1.25 -0.43
C LEU A 135 -1.92 -1.88 0.05
N LEU A 136 -2.35 -2.95 -0.60
CA LEU A 136 -3.43 -3.83 -0.15
C LEU A 136 -2.83 -5.20 0.19
N LEU A 137 -2.77 -5.56 1.47
CA LEU A 137 -2.09 -6.78 1.93
C LEU A 137 -3.13 -7.88 2.19
N ILE A 138 -3.28 -8.80 1.24
CA ILE A 138 -4.24 -9.91 1.33
C ILE A 138 -3.58 -11.13 1.99
N VAL A 139 -4.04 -11.48 3.20
CA VAL A 139 -3.49 -12.52 4.09
C VAL A 139 -4.57 -13.26 4.89
N VAL A 140 -4.49 -14.59 5.07
CA VAL A 140 -5.46 -15.38 5.86
C VAL A 140 -5.00 -15.70 7.29
N VAL A 141 -6.00 -15.76 8.17
CA VAL A 141 -6.02 -16.33 9.53
C VAL A 141 -5.82 -17.84 9.52
#